data_AF-A0AAP3MDN5-F1
#
_entry.id   AF-A0AAP3MDN5-F1
#
_cell.length_a   1.000
_cell.length_b   1.000
_cell.length_c   1.000
_cell.angle_alpha   90.00
_cell.angle_beta   90.00
_cell.angle_gamma   90.00
#
_symmetry.space_group_name_H-M   'P 1'
#
loop_
_entity.id
_entity.type
_entity.pdbx_description
1 polymer ?
#
loop_
_entity_poly.entity_id
_entity_poly.type
_entity_poly.pdbx_seq_one_letter_code
_entity_poly.pdbx_strand_id
1 'polypeptide(L)'
;MNQLSSFNHKKIWMMGAVILFLFLMTHPASASTAGGGLPFDSWLTKIQKSITGPFAFSAAIIGLVAAGATLIFGGELNGFMRTLVFFVLVLSFLVAAQNTMTAITGKGAEISKPSVEMTAIESQP
;
A
#
# COMPACT_ATOMS: atom_id res chain seq x y z
N MET A 1 3.88 -16.87 43.52
CA MET A 1 2.83 -15.87 43.85
C MET A 1 2.99 -14.73 42.86
N ASN A 2 2.30 -14.83 41.71
CA ASN A 2 2.44 -13.89 40.60
C ASN A 2 1.51 -12.70 40.85
N GLN A 3 2.10 -11.56 41.19
CA GLN A 3 1.38 -10.31 41.43
C GLN A 3 0.80 -9.80 40.11
N LEU A 4 -0.46 -10.13 39.84
CA LEU A 4 -1.22 -9.55 38.74
C LEU A 4 -1.46 -8.07 39.05
N SER A 5 -0.77 -7.23 38.30
CA SER A 5 -0.85 -5.77 38.28
C SER A 5 -2.29 -5.28 38.40
N SER A 6 -2.57 -4.43 39.39
CA SER A 6 -3.84 -3.73 39.51
C SER A 6 -4.09 -2.90 38.24
N PHE A 7 -5.03 -3.35 37.40
CA PHE A 7 -5.42 -2.68 36.16
C PHE A 7 -6.13 -1.36 36.49
N ASN A 8 -5.35 -0.29 36.64
CA ASN A 8 -5.85 1.07 36.74
C ASN A 8 -6.09 1.60 35.33
N HIS A 9 -7.37 1.67 34.92
CA HIS A 9 -7.83 2.16 33.60
C HIS A 9 -7.16 3.48 33.20
N LYS A 10 -6.89 4.38 34.16
CA LYS A 10 -6.21 5.65 33.91
C LYS A 10 -4.76 5.46 33.46
N LYS A 11 -4.04 4.48 34.02
CA LYS A 11 -2.66 4.13 33.61
C LYS A 11 -2.63 3.45 32.25
N ILE A 12 -3.62 2.61 31.95
CA ILE A 12 -3.75 1.94 30.64
C ILE A 12 -4.03 2.98 29.54
N TRP A 13 -4.90 3.95 29.82
CA TRP A 13 -5.19 5.05 28.91
C TRP A 13 -3.96 5.95 28.68
N MET A 14 -3.22 6.25 29.75
CA MET A 14 -1.96 7.00 29.67
C MET A 14 -0.88 6.25 28.87
N MET A 15 -0.77 4.92 29.05
CA MET A 15 0.17 4.10 28.29
C MET A 15 -0.20 4.06 26.80
N GLY A 16 -1.50 3.94 26.49
CA GLY A 16 -2.00 4.00 25.11
C GLY A 16 -1.70 5.35 24.44
N ALA A 17 -1.89 6.45 25.17
CA ALA A 17 -1.56 7.80 24.67
C ALA A 17 -0.05 7.98 24.40
N VAL A 18 0.81 7.43 25.27
CA VAL A 18 2.27 7.48 25.08
C VAL A 18 2.71 6.66 23.86
N ILE A 19 2.13 5.48 23.66
CA ILE A 19 2.42 4.63 22.49
C ILE A 19 1.95 5.32 21.20
N LEU A 20 0.75 5.91 21.21
CA LEU A 20 0.23 6.67 20.07
C LEU A 20 1.10 7.89 19.77
N PHE A 21 1.57 8.61 20.80
CA PHE A 21 2.47 9.75 20.64
C PHE A 21 3.83 9.34 20.08
N LEU A 22 4.41 8.22 20.52
CA LEU A 22 5.61 7.64 19.91
C LEU A 22 5.40 7.29 18.44
N PHE A 23 4.22 6.76 18.10
CA PHE A 23 3.87 6.43 16.72
C PHE A 23 3.65 7.68 15.86
N LEU A 24 3.11 8.76 16.42
CA LEU A 24 2.97 10.05 15.75
C LEU A 24 4.32 10.77 15.58
N MET A 25 5.27 10.54 16.49
CA MET A 25 6.63 11.08 16.40
C MET A 25 7.53 10.30 15.45
N THR A 26 7.10 9.14 14.93
CA THR A 26 7.83 8.48 13.85
C THR A 26 7.67 9.32 12.58
N HIS A 27 8.65 10.20 12.35
CA HIS A 27 8.89 10.79 11.04
C HIS A 27 8.98 9.64 10.02
N PRO A 28 8.57 9.86 8.75
CA PRO A 28 8.83 8.87 7.72
C PRO A 28 10.34 8.68 7.71
N ALA A 29 10.80 7.55 8.25
CA ALA A 29 12.11 7.06 7.92
C ALA A 29 12.02 6.87 6.42
N SER A 30 12.50 7.86 5.67
CA SER A 30 12.86 7.69 4.29
C SER A 30 13.83 6.52 4.31
N ALA A 31 13.31 5.31 4.14
CA ALA A 31 14.06 4.23 3.54
C ALA A 31 14.49 4.84 2.22
N SER A 32 15.68 5.45 2.22
CA SER A 32 16.23 6.12 1.07
C SER A 32 16.04 5.18 -0.09
N THR A 33 15.24 5.60 -1.06
CA THR A 33 15.19 5.00 -2.39
C THR A 33 16.56 5.08 -3.08
N ALA A 34 17.56 5.71 -2.43
CA ALA A 34 18.97 5.51 -2.65
C ALA A 34 19.51 4.43 -1.69
N GLY A 35 19.43 3.20 -2.18
CA GLY A 35 20.31 2.12 -1.79
C GLY A 35 21.74 2.61 -1.52
N GLY A 36 22.20 2.43 -0.29
CA GLY A 36 23.51 2.88 0.12
C GLY A 36 24.59 2.06 -0.58
N GLY A 37 25.18 2.59 -1.66
CA GLY A 37 26.53 2.30 -2.16
C GLY A 37 26.94 0.84 -2.42
N LEU A 38 26.04 -0.13 -2.31
CA LEU A 38 26.37 -1.55 -2.40
C LEU A 38 26.06 -2.05 -3.82
N PRO A 39 26.99 -2.79 -4.47
CA PRO A 39 26.87 -3.17 -5.88
C PRO A 39 25.66 -4.07 -6.19
N PHE A 40 25.10 -4.75 -5.18
CA PHE A 40 23.93 -5.61 -5.31
C PHE A 40 22.61 -4.85 -5.35
N ASP A 41 22.59 -3.58 -4.94
CA ASP A 41 21.37 -2.79 -4.80
C ASP A 41 20.68 -2.53 -6.15
N SER A 42 21.48 -2.31 -7.20
CA SER A 42 20.98 -2.15 -8.57
C SER A 42 20.28 -3.41 -9.07
N TRP A 43 20.81 -4.59 -8.74
CA TRP A 43 20.20 -5.86 -9.13
C TRP A 43 18.93 -6.13 -8.34
N LEU A 44 18.94 -5.94 -7.01
CA LEU A 44 17.74 -6.08 -6.17
C LEU A 44 16.62 -5.11 -6.61
N THR A 45 16.97 -3.86 -6.91
CA THR A 45 16.03 -2.86 -7.41
C THR A 45 15.46 -3.25 -8.78
N LYS A 46 16.27 -3.83 -9.68
CA LYS A 46 15.77 -4.36 -10.96
C LYS A 46 14.81 -5.52 -10.75
N ILE A 47 15.11 -6.47 -9.86
CA ILE A 47 14.22 -7.58 -9.55
C ILE A 47 12.90 -7.06 -8.95
N GLN A 48 12.97 -6.12 -8.01
CA GLN A 48 11.78 -5.48 -7.44
C GLN A 48 10.95 -4.83 -8.55
N LYS A 49 11.56 -4.00 -9.41
CA LYS A 49 10.86 -3.34 -10.53
C LYS A 49 10.30 -4.32 -11.55
N SER A 50 10.94 -5.47 -11.77
CA SER A 50 10.39 -6.53 -12.61
C SER A 50 9.15 -7.14 -11.98
N ILE A 51 9.19 -7.50 -10.69
CA ILE A 51 8.07 -8.15 -10.00
C ILE A 51 6.90 -7.18 -9.76
N THR A 52 7.15 -5.90 -9.54
CA THR A 52 6.08 -4.89 -9.38
C THR A 52 5.69 -4.20 -10.68
N GLY A 53 6.36 -4.53 -11.79
CA GLY A 53 6.18 -3.89 -13.10
C GLY A 53 5.36 -4.74 -14.09
N PRO A 54 5.51 -4.49 -15.40
CA PRO A 54 4.70 -5.14 -16.44
C PRO A 54 4.75 -6.68 -16.44
N PHE A 55 5.80 -7.29 -15.89
CA PHE A 55 5.92 -8.74 -15.81
C PHE A 55 4.84 -9.39 -14.93
N ALA A 56 4.49 -8.79 -13.78
CA ALA A 56 3.42 -9.31 -12.93
C ALA A 56 2.05 -9.28 -13.63
N PHE A 57 1.81 -8.26 -14.46
CA PHE A 57 0.59 -8.18 -15.26
C PHE A 57 0.49 -9.33 -16.29
N SER A 58 1.59 -9.61 -17.00
CA SER A 58 1.64 -10.75 -17.92
C SER A 58 1.42 -12.09 -17.21
N ALA A 59 2.03 -12.28 -16.04
CA ALA A 59 1.84 -13.49 -15.23
C ALA A 59 0.39 -13.65 -14.77
N ALA A 60 -0.28 -12.56 -14.39
CA ALA A 60 -1.68 -12.57 -13.99
C ALA A 60 -2.61 -13.00 -15.14
N ILE A 61 -2.36 -12.53 -16.36
CA ILE A 61 -3.13 -12.92 -17.55
C ILE A 61 -2.98 -14.42 -17.83
N ILE A 62 -1.76 -14.97 -17.75
CA ILE A 62 -1.53 -16.40 -17.96
C ILE A 62 -2.33 -17.24 -16.94
N GLY A 63 -2.31 -16.85 -15.67
CA GLY A 63 -3.08 -17.53 -14.63
C GLY A 63 -4.60 -17.48 -14.87
N LEU A 64 -5.12 -16.33 -15.35
CA LEU A 64 -6.53 -16.19 -15.69
C LEU A 64 -6.92 -17.08 -16.88
N VAL A 65 -6.09 -17.11 -17.93
CA VAL A 65 -6.33 -17.95 -19.12
C VAL A 65 -6.27 -19.43 -18.74
N ALA A 66 -5.33 -19.83 -17.88
CA ALA A 66 -5.25 -21.21 -17.39
C ALA A 66 -6.51 -21.60 -16.60
N ALA A 67 -6.97 -20.76 -15.67
CA ALA A 67 -8.21 -20.99 -14.93
C ALA A 67 -9.44 -21.05 -15.86
N GLY A 68 -9.53 -20.14 -16.83
CA GLY A 68 -10.60 -20.14 -17.83
C GLY A 68 -10.59 -21.38 -18.73
N ALA A 69 -9.42 -21.82 -19.17
CA ALA A 69 -9.27 -23.03 -19.97
C ALA A 69 -9.76 -24.27 -19.19
N THR A 70 -9.38 -24.41 -17.91
CA THR A 70 -9.86 -25.52 -17.08
C THR A 70 -11.38 -25.55 -16.91
N LEU A 71 -12.04 -24.39 -16.95
CA LEU A 71 -13.50 -24.31 -16.86
C LEU A 71 -14.19 -24.73 -18.18
N ILE A 72 -13.68 -24.26 -19.32
CA ILE A 72 -14.28 -24.54 -20.64
C ILE A 72 -14.22 -26.03 -20.98
N PHE A 73 -13.13 -26.71 -20.60
CA PHE A 73 -12.97 -28.14 -20.85
C PHE A 73 -13.69 -29.04 -19.84
N GLY A 74 -14.53 -28.50 -18.95
CA GLY A 74 -15.34 -29.29 -18.02
C GLY A 74 -14.59 -29.79 -16.79
N GLY A 75 -13.62 -28.99 -16.29
CA GLY A 75 -12.95 -29.25 -15.01
C GLY A 75 -13.91 -29.18 -13.82
N GLU A 76 -13.47 -29.71 -12.68
CA GLU A 76 -14.25 -29.75 -11.44
C GLU A 76 -14.72 -28.34 -11.06
N LEU A 77 -16.04 -28.07 -11.12
CA LEU A 77 -16.62 -26.75 -10.82
C LEU A 77 -16.21 -26.24 -9.44
N ASN A 78 -16.10 -27.15 -8.47
CA ASN A 78 -15.63 -26.84 -7.13
C ASN A 78 -14.16 -26.36 -7.14
N GLY A 79 -13.29 -27.02 -7.92
CA GLY A 79 -11.90 -26.61 -8.14
C GLY A 79 -11.76 -25.27 -8.86
N PHE A 80 -12.61 -25.00 -9.85
CA PHE A 80 -12.66 -23.69 -10.51
C PHE A 80 -13.09 -22.58 -9.55
N MET A 81 -14.20 -22.77 -8.84
CA MET A 81 -14.71 -21.77 -7.88
C MET A 81 -13.67 -21.47 -6.80
N ARG A 82 -12.98 -22.50 -6.30
CA ARG A 82 -11.88 -22.34 -5.35
C ARG A 82 -10.77 -21.46 -5.92
N THR A 83 -10.35 -21.72 -7.16
CA THR A 83 -9.33 -20.94 -7.85
C THR A 83 -9.77 -19.48 -8.06
N LEU A 84 -11.02 -19.26 -8.46
CA LEU A 84 -11.59 -17.93 -8.68
C LEU A 84 -11.65 -17.11 -7.39
N VAL A 85 -12.07 -17.72 -6.27
CA VAL A 85 -12.09 -17.05 -4.96
C VAL A 85 -10.68 -16.59 -4.55
N PHE A 86 -9.65 -17.40 -4.78
CA PHE A 86 -8.26 -16.98 -4.55
C PHE A 86 -7.84 -15.82 -5.45
N PHE A 87 -8.22 -15.82 -6.73
CA PHE A 87 -7.97 -14.70 -7.64
C PHE A 87 -8.59 -13.40 -7.14
N VAL A 88 -9.87 -13.44 -6.76
CA VAL A 88 -10.59 -12.25 -6.25
C VAL A 88 -9.99 -11.76 -4.94
N LEU A 89 -9.61 -12.66 -4.03
CA LEU A 89 -8.91 -12.31 -2.80
C LEU A 89 -7.61 -11.57 -3.10
N VAL A 90 -6.75 -12.14 -3.95
CA VAL A 90 -5.47 -11.53 -4.32
C VAL A 90 -5.68 -10.16 -4.94
N LEU A 91 -6.57 -10.03 -5.93
CA LEU A 91 -6.86 -8.75 -6.58
C LEU A 91 -7.42 -7.71 -5.60
N SER A 92 -8.28 -8.12 -4.67
CA SER A 92 -8.81 -7.22 -3.63
C SER A 92 -7.69 -6.69 -2.73
N PHE A 93 -6.75 -7.55 -2.33
CA PHE A 93 -5.58 -7.13 -1.56
C PHE A 93 -4.65 -6.21 -2.36
N LEU A 94 -4.43 -6.46 -3.65
CA LEU A 94 -3.61 -5.58 -4.51
C LEU A 94 -4.21 -4.16 -4.60
N VAL A 95 -5.53 -4.07 -4.83
CA VAL A 95 -6.24 -2.78 -4.90
C VAL A 95 -6.25 -2.09 -3.53
N ALA A 96 -6.52 -2.84 -2.45
CA ALA A 96 -6.51 -2.30 -1.10
C ALA A 96 -5.12 -1.78 -0.71
N ALA A 97 -4.04 -2.48 -1.06
CA ALA A 97 -2.68 -2.06 -0.79
C ALA A 97 -2.30 -0.77 -1.54
N GLN A 98 -2.60 -0.71 -2.84
CA GLN A 98 -2.40 0.50 -3.66
C GLN A 98 -3.16 1.71 -3.10
N ASN A 99 -4.45 1.51 -2.77
CA ASN A 99 -5.30 2.57 -2.22
C ASN A 99 -4.83 3.01 -0.83
N THR A 100 -4.45 2.06 0.05
CA THR A 100 -3.95 2.35 1.40
C THR A 100 -2.62 3.09 1.34
N MET A 101 -1.69 2.67 0.48
CA MET A 101 -0.39 3.33 0.30
C MET A 101 -0.56 4.76 -0.20
N THR A 102 -1.44 4.98 -1.17
CA THR A 102 -1.77 6.31 -1.70
C THR A 102 -2.43 7.20 -0.65
N ALA A 103 -3.37 6.65 0.13
CA ALA A 103 -4.07 7.36 1.20
C ALA A 103 -3.10 7.83 2.30
N ILE A 104 -2.10 7.03 2.64
CA ILE A 104 -1.10 7.35 3.67
C ILE A 104 -0.01 8.29 3.14
N THR A 105 0.34 8.24 1.84
CA THR A 105 1.56 8.87 1.31
C THR A 105 1.38 10.27 0.72
N GLY A 106 0.19 10.74 0.31
CA GLY A 106 0.14 12.11 -0.23
C GLY A 106 -1.10 12.65 -0.92
N LYS A 107 -2.31 12.13 -0.64
CA LYS A 107 -3.56 12.71 -1.16
C LYS A 107 -4.44 13.40 -0.09
N GLY A 108 -4.02 13.42 1.16
CA GLY A 108 -4.80 13.98 2.28
C GLY A 108 -4.54 15.46 2.62
N ALA A 109 -3.48 16.08 2.06
CA ALA A 109 -3.10 17.46 2.39
C ALA A 109 -2.55 18.21 1.16
N GLU A 110 -3.34 18.31 0.10
CA GLU A 110 -3.12 19.35 -0.91
C GLU A 110 -3.83 20.63 -0.46
N ILE A 111 -3.08 21.54 0.16
CA ILE A 111 -3.51 22.95 0.18
C ILE A 111 -3.29 23.44 -1.25
N SER A 112 -4.34 23.32 -2.07
CA SER A 112 -4.42 24.10 -3.30
C SER A 112 -4.22 25.56 -2.90
N LYS A 113 -3.03 26.08 -3.20
CA LYS A 113 -2.84 27.53 -3.23
C LYS A 113 -3.88 28.00 -4.22
N PRO A 114 -4.83 28.88 -3.85
CA PRO A 114 -5.63 29.52 -4.87
C PRO A 114 -4.59 30.15 -5.80
N SER A 115 -4.59 29.76 -7.07
CA SER A 115 -4.10 30.63 -8.10
C SER A 115 -4.93 31.88 -7.95
N VAL A 116 -4.44 32.82 -7.13
CA VAL A 116 -4.71 34.22 -7.32
C VAL A 116 -4.12 34.46 -8.70
N GLU A 117 -4.96 34.19 -9.69
CA GLU A 117 -4.93 34.87 -10.95
C GLU A 117 -5.02 36.34 -10.55
N MET A 118 -3.84 36.91 -10.32
CA MET A 118 -3.61 38.33 -10.34
C MET A 118 -3.83 38.69 -11.80
N THR A 119 -5.09 38.64 -12.24
CA THR A 119 -5.56 39.38 -13.39
C THR A 119 -5.10 40.78 -13.08
N ALA A 120 -4.15 41.24 -13.88
CA ALA A 120 -3.59 42.57 -13.81
C ALA A 120 -4.74 43.57 -13.95
N ILE A 121 -5.29 44.00 -12.83
CA ILE A 121 -6.08 45.22 -12.72
C ILE A 121 -5.11 46.31 -12.25
N GLU A 122 -4.01 46.47 -12.97
CA GLU A 122 -3.27 47.73 -13.00
C GLU A 122 -4.05 48.62 -13.97
N SER A 123 -5.02 49.35 -13.43
CA SER A 123 -5.46 50.62 -14.00
C SER A 123 -4.23 51.51 -14.17
N GLN A 124 -3.97 52.09 -15.33
CA GLN A 124 -4.30 53.49 -15.68
C GLN A 124 -3.35 53.88 -16.85
N PRO A 125 -3.53 55.03 -17.52
CA PRO A 125 -4.71 55.89 -17.73
C PRO A 125 -5.25 55.83 -19.17
#